data_AF-A0A972I0W2-F1
#
_entry.id   AF-A0A972I0W2-F1
#
_cell.length_a   1.000
_cell.length_b   1.000
_cell.length_c   1.000
_cell.angle_alpha   90.00
_cell.angle_beta   90.00
_cell.angle_gamma   90.00
#
_symmetry.space_group_name_H-M   'P 1'
#
loop_
_entity.id
_entity.type
_entity.pdbx_description
1 polymer ?
#
loop_
_entity_poly.entity_id
_entity_poly.type
_entity_poly.pdbx_seq_one_letter_code
_entity_poly.pdbx_strand_id
1 'polypeptide(L)' 'MYCDVCHLEAEKTMELLGSSVCENCFYKIANISVACDEYDYYKEIVKSLLKNYKYERPIVNPVE' A
#
# COMPACT_ATOMS: atom_id res chain seq x y z
N MET A 1 -4.08 6.34 13.70
CA MET A 1 -3.61 6.76 12.37
C MET A 1 -4.56 6.20 11.33
N TYR A 2 -4.68 6.83 10.17
CA TYR A 2 -5.60 6.36 9.13
C TYR A 2 -4.88 5.40 8.18
N CYS A 3 -5.58 4.36 7.72
CA CYS A 3 -5.05 3.43 6.72
C CYS A 3 -5.40 3.91 5.31
N ASP A 4 -4.40 4.04 4.44
CA ASP A 4 -4.58 4.48 3.05
C ASP A 4 -5.25 3.43 2.16
N VAL A 5 -5.37 2.18 2.64
CA VAL A 5 -6.00 1.06 1.90
C VAL A 5 -7.47 0.88 2.26
N CYS A 6 -7.81 0.82 3.55
CA CYS A 6 -9.20 0.58 3.98
C CYS A 6 -9.92 1.83 4.43
N HIS A 7 -9.23 2.97 4.53
CA HIS A 7 -9.81 4.24 4.97
C HIS A 7 -10.51 4.12 6.34
N LEU A 8 -9.91 3.34 7.24
CA LEU A 8 -10.34 3.22 8.63
C LEU A 8 -9.24 3.71 9.55
N GLU A 9 -9.64 4.22 10.72
CA GLU A 9 -8.70 4.45 11.80
C GLU A 9 -8.17 3.12 12.32
N ALA A 10 -6.85 3.07 12.51
CA ALA A 10 -6.15 1.97 13.11
C ALA A 10 -5.22 2.49 14.21
N GLU A 11 -5.14 1.75 15.31
CA GLU A 11 -4.18 2.04 16.39
C GLU A 11 -2.74 1.85 15.93
N LYS A 12 -2.51 0.88 15.04
CA LYS A 12 -1.20 0.57 14.47
C LYS A 12 -1.25 0.56 12.95
N THR A 13 -0.34 1.32 12.36
CA THR A 13 -0.07 1.39 10.93
C THR A 13 1.43 1.24 10.69
N MET A 14 1.79 0.70 9.55
CA MET A 14 3.17 0.59 9.08
C MET A 14 3.34 1.37 7.77
N GLU A 15 4.55 1.83 7.52
CA GLU A 15 4.91 2.45 6.24
C GLU A 15 5.13 1.34 5.20
N LEU A 16 4.44 1.45 4.08
CA LEU A 16 4.59 0.58 2.92
C LEU A 16 4.56 1.42 1.64
N LEU A 17 5.73 1.60 1.02
CA LEU A 17 5.86 2.23 -0.30
C LEU A 17 5.27 3.66 -0.36
N GLY A 18 5.56 4.47 0.64
CA GLY A 18 5.06 5.84 0.81
C GLY A 18 3.67 5.92 1.47
N SER A 19 3.03 4.78 1.77
CA SER A 19 1.65 4.74 2.28
C SER A 19 1.57 4.20 3.70
N SER A 20 0.63 4.72 4.50
CA SER A 20 0.31 4.23 5.84
C SER A 20 -0.70 3.10 5.76
N VAL A 21 -0.30 1.88 6.12
CA VAL A 21 -1.12 0.68 5.97
C VAL A 21 -1.33 0.01 7.34
N CYS A 22 -2.57 -0.33 7.70
CA CYS A 22 -2.84 -1.08 8.93
C CYS A 22 -2.43 -2.56 8.80
N GLU A 23 -2.17 -3.20 9.93
CA GLU A 23 -1.70 -4.60 9.97
C GLU A 23 -2.64 -5.57 9.25
N ASN A 24 -3.96 -5.39 9.38
CA ASN A 24 -4.95 -6.22 8.68
C ASN A 24 -4.86 -6.09 7.16
N CYS A 25 -4.70 -4.87 6.65
CA CYS A 25 -4.56 -4.64 5.20
C CYS A 25 -3.25 -5.22 4.68
N PHE A 26 -2.16 -5.04 5.42
CA PHE A 26 -0.88 -5.65 5.09
C PHE A 26 -0.98 -7.17 5.03
N TYR A 27 -1.59 -7.81 6.04
CA TYR A 27 -1.75 -9.25 6.10
C TYR A 27 -2.57 -9.79 4.92
N LYS A 28 -3.67 -9.12 4.57
CA LYS A 28 -4.48 -9.48 3.39
C LYS A 28 -3.68 -9.35 2.10
N ILE A 29 -2.98 -8.23 1.89
CA ILE A 29 -2.14 -8.04 0.70
C ILE A 29 -1.08 -9.14 0.57
N ALA A 30 -0.40 -9.49 1.68
CA ALA A 30 0.69 -10.45 1.68
C ALA A 30 0.23 -11.91 1.46
N ASN A 31 -1.00 -12.25 1.86
CA ASN A 31 -1.45 -13.65 1.94
C ASN A 31 -2.65 -13.97 1.05
N ILE A 32 -3.19 -13.02 0.29
CA ILE A 32 -4.38 -13.28 -0.52
C ILE A 32 -4.11 -14.31 -1.63
N SER A 33 -4.97 -15.33 -1.68
CA SER A 33 -4.94 -16.35 -2.72
C SER A 33 -5.52 -15.81 -4.03
N VAL A 34 -4.97 -16.24 -5.17
CA VAL A 34 -5.50 -15.96 -6.52
C VAL A 34 -6.93 -16.46 -6.74
N ALA A 35 -7.39 -17.40 -5.91
CA ALA A 35 -8.74 -17.94 -5.96
C ALA A 35 -9.75 -17.17 -5.09
N CYS A 36 -9.32 -16.14 -4.37
CA CYS A 36 -10.20 -15.33 -3.53
C CYS A 36 -10.91 -14.25 -4.35
N ASP A 37 -12.20 -14.01 -4.09
CA ASP A 37 -12.99 -12.98 -4.78
C ASP A 37 -12.41 -11.57 -4.59
N GLU A 38 -11.73 -11.30 -3.46
CA GLU A 38 -11.09 -10.02 -3.19
C GLU A 38 -9.71 -9.88 -3.88
N TYR A 39 -9.21 -10.90 -4.59
CA TYR A 39 -7.85 -10.90 -5.15
C TYR A 39 -7.61 -9.72 -6.10
N ASP A 40 -8.54 -9.48 -7.02
CA ASP A 40 -8.39 -8.39 -7.99
C ASP A 40 -8.40 -7.01 -7.31
N TYR A 41 -9.17 -6.85 -6.23
CA TYR A 41 -9.13 -5.63 -5.42
C TYR A 41 -7.72 -5.39 -4.85
N TYR A 42 -7.15 -6.39 -4.16
CA TYR A 42 -5.83 -6.23 -3.55
C TYR A 42 -4.69 -6.13 -4.58
N LYS A 43 -4.86 -6.74 -5.75
CA LYS A 43 -3.95 -6.57 -6.90
C LYS A 43 -3.93 -5.12 -7.40
N GLU A 44 -5.09 -4.46 -7.51
CA GLU A 44 -5.14 -3.04 -7.90
C GLU A 44 -4.59 -2.11 -6.81
N ILE A 45 -4.78 -2.46 -5.53
CA ILE A 45 -4.13 -1.75 -4.42
C ILE A 45 -2.60 -1.79 -4.56
N VAL A 46 -2.00 -2.98 -4.76
CA VAL A 46 -0.55 -3.12 -4.91
C VAL A 46 -0.01 -2.31 -6.10
N LYS A 47 -0.73 -2.32 -7.23
CA LYS A 47 -0.36 -1.49 -8.40
C LYS A 47 -0.36 0.00 -8.04
N SER A 48 -1.36 0.45 -7.29
CA SER A 48 -1.49 1.85 -6.88
C SER A 48 -0.38 2.27 -5.91
N LEU A 49 -0.05 1.43 -4.91
CA LEU A 49 1.06 1.65 -3.99
C LEU A 49 2.40 1.78 -4.75
N LEU A 50 2.68 0.85 -5.67
CA LEU A 50 3.89 0.90 -6.51
C LEU A 50 3.95 2.12 -7.41
N LYS A 51 2.80 2.53 -7.96
CA LYS A 51 2.69 3.72 -8.80
C LYS A 51 3.04 4.97 -7.98
N ASN A 52 2.44 5.12 -6.81
CA ASN A 52 2.68 6.27 -5.91
C ASN A 52 4.16 6.34 -5.48
N TYR A 53 4.73 5.21 -5.03
CA TYR A 53 6.14 5.16 -4.64
C TYR A 53 7.11 5.56 -5.77
N LYS A 54 6.82 5.14 -7.01
CA LYS A 54 7.61 5.54 -8.18
C LYS A 54 7.54 7.03 -8.46
N TYR A 55 6.41 7.69 -8.14
CA TYR A 55 6.22 9.14 -8.29
C TYR A 55 6.78 9.95 -7.11
N GLU A 56 7.08 9.32 -5.98
CA GLU A 56 7.81 9.97 -4.88
C GLU A 56 9.34 9.97 -5.10
N ARG A 57 9.88 8.91 -5.73
CA ARG A 57 11.30 8.83 -6.12
C ARG A 57 11.82 9.76 -7.26
N PRO A 58 11.06 10.46 -8.11
CA PRO A 58 11.61 11.33 -9.15
C PRO A 58 12.28 12.59 -8.61
N ILE A 59 12.25 12.87 -7.30
CA ILE A 59 13.12 13.87 -6.68
C ILE A 59 14.49 13.25 -6.44
N VAL A 60 15.14 12.82 -7.53
CA VAL A 60 16.59 12.71 -7.55
C VAL A 60 17.07 14.16 -7.60
N ASN A 61 17.49 14.72 -6.46
CA ASN A 61 18.28 15.95 -6.48
C ASN A 61 19.45 15.68 -7.45
N PRO A 62 19.50 16.31 -8.63
CA PRO A 62 20.72 16.29 -9.40
C PRO A 62 21.71 17.03 -8.52
N VAL A 63 22.70 16.32 -8.00
CA VAL A 63 23.85 16.96 -7.37
C VAL A 63 24.53 17.73 -8.49
N GLU A 64 24.34 19.06 -8.52
CA GLU A 64 25.16 19.99 -9.30
C GLU A 64 26.57 20.06 -8.72
#